data_AF-A0A314KZ53-F1
#
_entry.id   AF-A0A314KZ53-F1
#
_cell.length_a   1.000
_cell.length_b   1.000
_cell.length_c   1.000
_cell.angle_alpha   90.00
_cell.angle_beta   90.00
_cell.angle_gamma   90.00
#
_symmetry.space_group_name_H-M   'P 1'
#
loop_
_entity.id
_entity.type
_entity.pdbx_description
1 polymer ?
#
loop_
_entity_poly.entity_id
_entity_poly.type
_entity_poly.pdbx_seq_one_letter_code
_entity_poly.pdbx_strand_id
1 'polypeptide(L)'
;MSREEEEEEDIVCLDESFFIDDNYQITDFTFGSHVLQLYCLQSASTDFDLTGQLVWPGAELLNDYLTKNANMLQGCSVIELGSGVGITGVLCSRFCREVVMTDHNEEVLKILNKNIKLQESLDDSICCAELKAEKLEWGNSAQLNHILQQHPEGFDLVLGADIYILLDLSPNALIGTNVKSTDLHLKLTSN
;
A
#
# COMPACT_ATOMS: atom_id res chain seq x y z
N MET A 1 42.86 -37.52 -34.66
CA MET A 1 41.47 -37.95 -34.43
C MET A 1 41.39 -38.30 -32.96
N SER A 2 40.71 -37.58 -32.08
CA SER A 2 39.59 -36.64 -32.19
C SER A 2 39.77 -35.58 -31.09
N ARG A 3 39.41 -34.34 -31.41
CA ARG A 3 39.36 -33.22 -30.46
C ARG A 3 37.96 -33.28 -29.87
N GLU A 4 37.84 -33.56 -28.58
CA GLU A 4 36.58 -33.38 -27.85
C GLU A 4 36.49 -31.89 -27.54
N GLU A 5 35.59 -31.21 -28.24
CA GLU A 5 35.15 -29.85 -27.92
C GLU A 5 34.05 -30.00 -26.86
N GLU A 6 34.38 -29.70 -25.61
CA GLU A 6 33.39 -29.51 -24.56
C GLU A 6 32.66 -28.19 -24.86
N GLU A 7 31.39 -28.29 -25.27
CA GLU A 7 30.49 -27.16 -25.38
C GLU A 7 30.18 -26.67 -23.95
N GLU A 8 30.84 -25.60 -23.51
CA GLU A 8 30.41 -24.84 -22.33
C GLU A 8 29.07 -24.17 -22.67
N GLU A 9 27.98 -24.71 -22.14
CA GLU A 9 26.69 -24.01 -22.14
C GLU A 9 26.85 -22.73 -21.30
N ASP A 10 26.89 -21.57 -21.98
CA ASP A 10 26.86 -20.25 -21.35
C ASP A 10 25.55 -20.10 -20.55
N ILE A 11 25.61 -20.40 -19.24
CA ILE A 11 24.53 -20.10 -18.32
C ILE A 11 24.46 -18.58 -18.19
N VAL A 12 23.50 -17.97 -18.87
CA VAL A 12 23.16 -16.56 -18.70
C VAL A 12 22.53 -16.39 -17.32
N CYS A 13 23.33 -15.97 -16.33
CA CYS A 13 22.80 -15.52 -15.04
C CYS A 13 22.04 -14.21 -15.24
N LEU A 14 20.74 -14.32 -15.45
CA LEU A 14 19.82 -13.18 -15.39
C LEU A 14 19.68 -12.74 -13.94
N ASP A 15 19.89 -11.46 -13.69
CA ASP A 15 19.61 -10.84 -12.40
C ASP A 15 18.11 -10.89 -12.11
N GLU A 16 17.71 -10.97 -10.83
CA GLU A 16 16.30 -11.04 -10.43
C GLU A 16 15.52 -9.82 -10.93
N SER A 17 16.20 -8.68 -11.11
CA SER A 17 15.63 -7.47 -11.72
C SER A 17 15.09 -7.66 -13.14
N PHE A 18 15.56 -8.68 -13.87
CA PHE A 18 15.09 -8.98 -15.22
C PHE A 18 13.62 -9.43 -15.27
N PHE A 19 13.09 -9.96 -14.16
CA PHE A 19 11.72 -10.46 -14.07
C PHE A 19 10.75 -9.49 -13.39
N ILE A 20 11.23 -8.33 -12.93
CA ILE A 20 10.40 -7.31 -12.27
C ILE A 20 9.84 -6.37 -13.34
N ASP A 21 8.51 -6.33 -13.47
CA ASP A 21 7.85 -5.35 -14.32
C ASP A 21 7.77 -4.00 -13.61
N ASP A 22 8.57 -3.04 -14.08
CA ASP A 22 8.59 -1.65 -13.62
C ASP A 22 8.03 -0.66 -14.65
N ASN A 23 7.33 -1.16 -15.68
CA ASN A 23 6.74 -0.37 -16.77
C ASN A 23 5.46 0.36 -16.34
N TYR A 24 5.53 1.07 -15.21
CA TYR A 24 4.42 1.80 -14.62
C TYR A 24 3.94 2.92 -15.53
N GLN A 25 2.62 3.01 -15.67
CA GLN A 25 1.95 4.09 -16.41
C GLN A 25 1.29 5.04 -15.42
N ILE A 26 1.32 6.34 -15.72
CA ILE A 26 0.52 7.32 -14.99
C ILE A 26 -0.94 7.08 -15.33
N THR A 27 -1.76 6.87 -14.31
CA THR A 27 -3.21 6.68 -14.43
C THR A 27 -3.92 7.71 -13.55
N ASP A 28 -4.98 8.30 -14.10
CA ASP A 28 -5.83 9.24 -13.40
C ASP A 28 -7.02 8.51 -12.78
N PHE A 29 -7.21 8.69 -11.48
CA PHE A 29 -8.35 8.17 -10.73
C PHE A 29 -9.19 9.33 -10.22
N THR A 30 -10.51 9.24 -10.37
CA THR A 30 -11.44 10.32 -9.97
C THR A 30 -12.36 9.85 -8.87
N PHE A 31 -12.29 10.50 -7.71
CA PHE A 31 -13.16 10.26 -6.56
C PHE A 31 -13.86 11.56 -6.17
N GLY A 32 -15.15 11.67 -6.48
CA GLY A 32 -15.90 12.92 -6.33
C GLY A 32 -15.25 14.06 -7.13
N SER A 33 -14.79 15.11 -6.44
CA SER A 33 -14.07 16.24 -7.05
C SER A 33 -12.55 16.08 -7.07
N HIS A 34 -12.01 14.98 -6.55
CA HIS A 34 -10.58 14.75 -6.44
C HIS A 34 -10.09 13.91 -7.60
N VAL A 35 -9.13 14.45 -8.35
CA VAL A 35 -8.37 13.70 -9.35
C VAL A 35 -7.01 13.37 -8.75
N LEU A 36 -6.66 12.09 -8.76
CA LEU A 36 -5.40 11.56 -8.26
C LEU A 36 -4.63 10.98 -9.44
N GLN A 37 -3.35 11.31 -9.55
CA GLN A 37 -2.46 10.73 -10.56
C GLN A 37 -1.48 9.81 -9.86
N LEU A 38 -1.40 8.55 -10.28
CA LEU A 38 -0.49 7.57 -9.72
C LEU A 38 0.19 6.76 -10.83
N TYR A 39 1.45 6.41 -10.61
CA TYR A 39 2.10 5.31 -11.31
C TYR A 39 1.53 3.99 -10.81
N CYS A 40 1.09 3.12 -11.73
CA CYS A 40 0.71 1.74 -11.46
C CYS A 40 0.94 0.86 -12.69
N LEU A 41 1.02 -0.45 -12.49
CA LEU A 41 0.93 -1.40 -13.59
C LEU A 41 -0.49 -1.42 -14.17
N GLN A 42 -0.60 -1.83 -15.43
CA GLN A 42 -1.90 -1.95 -16.12
C GLN A 42 -2.38 -3.40 -16.20
N SER A 43 -1.55 -4.35 -15.82
CA SER A 43 -1.83 -5.78 -15.83
C SER A 43 -1.11 -6.46 -14.68
N ALA A 44 -1.70 -7.53 -14.16
CA ALA A 44 -1.12 -8.30 -13.08
C ALA A 44 0.18 -8.98 -13.51
N SER A 45 1.16 -9.00 -12.60
CA SER A 45 2.27 -9.93 -12.66
C SER A 45 1.78 -11.35 -12.36
N THR A 46 2.52 -12.35 -12.84
CA THR A 46 2.32 -13.74 -12.41
C THR A 46 2.82 -14.00 -10.99
N ASP A 47 3.55 -13.04 -10.41
CA ASP A 47 4.00 -13.08 -9.02
C ASP A 47 2.95 -12.50 -8.08
N PHE A 48 2.49 -13.30 -7.12
CA PHE A 48 1.46 -12.91 -6.16
C PHE A 48 1.95 -11.87 -5.15
N ASP A 49 3.26 -11.82 -4.89
CA ASP A 49 3.86 -10.87 -3.94
C ASP A 49 3.95 -9.45 -4.54
N LEU A 50 3.75 -9.32 -5.85
CA LEU A 50 3.82 -8.07 -6.61
C LEU A 50 2.44 -7.50 -6.99
N THR A 51 1.36 -8.11 -6.49
CA THR A 51 -0.01 -7.64 -6.72
C THR A 51 -0.25 -6.20 -6.25
N GLY A 52 0.53 -5.71 -5.27
CA GLY A 52 0.50 -4.34 -4.79
C GLY A 52 0.94 -3.27 -5.81
N GLN A 53 1.50 -3.66 -6.97
CA GLN A 53 1.82 -2.72 -8.06
C GLN A 53 0.59 -2.30 -8.88
N LEU A 54 -0.57 -2.92 -8.64
CA LEU A 54 -1.86 -2.60 -9.24
C LEU A 54 -2.76 -1.81 -8.29
N VAL A 55 -3.76 -1.13 -8.86
CA VAL A 55 -4.92 -0.66 -8.10
C VAL A 55 -5.99 -1.75 -8.12
N TRP A 56 -6.41 -2.18 -6.94
CA TRP A 56 -7.46 -3.19 -6.79
C TRP A 56 -8.85 -2.54 -6.63
N PRO A 57 -9.94 -3.18 -7.10
CA PRO A 57 -11.28 -2.59 -7.08
C PRO A 57 -11.79 -2.22 -5.68
N GLY A 58 -11.41 -2.94 -4.63
CA GLY A 58 -11.79 -2.63 -3.25
C GLY A 58 -11.14 -1.33 -2.75
N ALA A 59 -9.94 -0.98 -3.22
CA ALA A 59 -9.32 0.31 -2.94
C ALA A 59 -10.11 1.45 -3.62
N GLU A 60 -10.56 1.27 -4.86
CA GLU A 60 -11.42 2.24 -5.53
C GLU A 60 -12.76 2.41 -4.81
N LEU A 61 -13.38 1.30 -4.36
CA LEU A 61 -14.63 1.33 -3.60
C LEU A 61 -14.46 2.02 -2.24
N LEU A 62 -13.35 1.77 -1.54
CA LEU A 62 -13.02 2.45 -0.28
C LEU A 62 -12.87 3.95 -0.52
N ASN A 63 -12.18 4.37 -1.58
CA ASN A 63 -11.97 5.77 -1.92
C ASN A 63 -13.27 6.51 -2.26
N ASP A 64 -14.18 5.83 -2.97
CA ASP A 64 -15.52 6.31 -3.24
C ASP A 64 -16.32 6.53 -1.94
N TYR A 65 -16.19 5.62 -0.98
CA TYR A 65 -16.82 5.73 0.33
C TYR A 65 -16.21 6.88 1.16
N LEU A 66 -14.88 6.95 1.22
CA LEU A 66 -14.16 7.97 1.98
C LEU A 66 -14.46 9.37 1.46
N THR A 67 -14.51 9.56 0.14
CA THR A 67 -14.86 10.86 -0.45
C THR A 67 -16.28 11.31 -0.07
N LYS A 68 -17.23 10.37 -0.01
CA LYS A 68 -18.61 10.66 0.41
C LYS A 68 -18.72 10.97 1.92
N ASN A 69 -17.73 10.58 2.71
CA ASN A 69 -17.69 10.74 4.16
C ASN A 69 -16.43 11.51 4.61
N ALA A 70 -15.93 12.44 3.79
CA ALA A 70 -14.63 13.08 3.98
C ALA A 70 -14.48 13.82 5.32
N ASN A 71 -15.60 14.20 5.96
CA ASN A 71 -15.60 14.77 7.30
C ASN A 71 -14.96 13.87 8.36
N MET A 72 -14.92 12.55 8.17
CA MET A 72 -14.24 11.63 9.10
C MET A 72 -12.72 11.68 8.99
N LEU A 73 -12.18 12.18 7.87
CA LEU A 73 -10.74 12.25 7.61
C LEU A 73 -10.13 13.58 8.05
N GLN A 74 -10.96 14.59 8.24
CA GLN A 74 -10.51 15.98 8.42
C GLN A 74 -9.59 16.11 9.65
N GLY A 75 -8.30 16.39 9.39
CA GLY A 75 -7.29 16.57 10.43
C GLY A 75 -6.85 15.31 11.17
N CYS A 76 -7.32 14.12 10.76
CA CYS A 76 -6.91 12.84 11.34
C CYS A 76 -5.47 12.46 10.96
N SER A 77 -4.83 11.64 11.78
CA SER A 77 -3.67 10.83 11.38
C SER A 77 -4.09 9.42 11.04
N VAL A 78 -3.57 8.92 9.92
CA VAL A 78 -3.98 7.65 9.32
C VAL A 78 -2.76 6.76 9.12
N ILE A 79 -2.93 5.48 9.44
CA ILE A 79 -2.05 4.41 8.95
C ILE A 79 -2.82 3.51 7.99
N GLU A 80 -2.29 3.30 6.79
CA GLU A 80 -2.84 2.37 5.81
C GLU A 80 -1.99 1.09 5.78
N LEU A 81 -2.65 -0.06 5.97
CA LEU A 81 -2.06 -1.39 5.90
C LEU A 81 -2.24 -1.94 4.48
N GLY A 82 -1.16 -2.47 3.89
CA GLY A 82 -1.19 -3.05 2.54
C GLY A 82 -1.58 -2.00 1.49
N SER A 83 -0.81 -0.92 1.43
CA SER A 83 -1.16 0.28 0.66
C SER A 83 -1.03 0.08 -0.85
N GLY A 84 -0.28 -0.95 -1.28
CA GLY A 84 0.01 -1.14 -2.70
C GLY A 84 0.65 0.12 -3.30
N VAL A 85 0.04 0.63 -4.39
CA VAL A 85 0.48 1.87 -5.03
C VAL A 85 0.16 3.15 -4.25
N GLY A 86 -0.64 3.05 -3.18
CA GLY A 86 -0.96 4.17 -2.27
C GLY A 86 -2.18 5.01 -2.64
N ILE A 87 -3.09 4.47 -3.45
CA ILE A 87 -4.25 5.25 -3.94
C ILE A 87 -5.15 5.78 -2.80
N THR A 88 -5.33 5.01 -1.72
CA THR A 88 -6.14 5.43 -0.57
C THR A 88 -5.41 6.49 0.25
N GLY A 89 -4.15 6.24 0.62
CA GLY A 89 -3.37 7.19 1.40
C GLY A 89 -3.18 8.53 0.68
N VAL A 90 -2.98 8.51 -0.64
CA VAL A 90 -2.94 9.73 -1.47
C VAL A 90 -4.28 10.48 -1.42
N LEU A 91 -5.43 9.79 -1.48
CA LEU A 91 -6.73 10.44 -1.29
C LEU A 91 -6.85 11.03 0.12
N CYS A 92 -6.49 10.27 1.16
CA CYS A 92 -6.54 10.73 2.54
C CYS A 92 -5.68 11.96 2.78
N SER A 93 -4.54 12.10 2.07
CA SER A 93 -3.67 13.27 2.18
C SER A 93 -4.35 14.61 1.87
N ARG A 94 -5.49 14.57 1.17
CA ARG A 94 -6.30 15.77 0.85
C ARG A 94 -7.06 16.32 2.07
N PHE A 95 -7.25 15.51 3.11
CA PHE A 95 -8.09 15.83 4.26
C PHE A 95 -7.37 15.71 5.61
N CYS A 96 -6.45 14.75 5.70
CA CYS A 96 -5.74 14.38 6.92
C CYS A 96 -4.61 15.37 7.25
N ARG A 97 -4.07 15.29 8.47
CA ARG A 97 -2.82 15.99 8.85
C ARG A 97 -1.57 15.18 8.51
N GLU A 98 -1.72 13.86 8.51
CA GLU A 98 -0.62 12.89 8.38
C GLU A 98 -1.17 11.57 7.86
N VAL A 99 -0.43 10.95 6.94
CA VAL A 99 -0.76 9.62 6.40
C VAL A 99 0.51 8.78 6.29
N VAL A 100 0.52 7.64 6.98
CA VAL A 100 1.58 6.62 6.89
C VAL A 100 1.03 5.44 6.09
N MET A 101 1.53 5.26 4.88
CA MET A 101 1.21 4.13 4.01
C MET A 101 2.22 3.01 4.25
N THR A 102 1.74 1.80 4.46
CA THR A 102 2.60 0.65 4.74
C THR A 102 2.38 -0.50 3.76
N ASP A 103 3.49 -1.15 3.41
CA ASP A 103 3.49 -2.43 2.70
C ASP A 103 4.69 -3.28 3.15
N HIS A 104 4.64 -4.59 2.89
CA HIS A 104 5.68 -5.54 3.26
C HIS A 104 6.72 -5.72 2.13
N ASN A 105 6.30 -5.57 0.87
CA ASN A 105 7.12 -5.88 -0.29
C ASN A 105 7.96 -4.67 -0.72
N GLU A 106 9.28 -4.85 -0.87
CA GLU A 106 10.21 -3.78 -1.21
C GLU A 106 9.94 -3.17 -2.60
N GLU A 107 9.53 -3.97 -3.59
CA GLU A 107 9.18 -3.47 -4.92
C GLU A 107 7.89 -2.63 -4.88
N VAL A 108 6.93 -3.04 -4.05
CA VAL A 108 5.70 -2.25 -3.80
C VAL A 108 6.06 -0.95 -3.08
N LEU A 109 6.95 -0.98 -2.09
CA LEU A 109 7.44 0.23 -1.42
C LEU A 109 8.17 1.17 -2.40
N LYS A 110 8.89 0.66 -3.41
CA LYS A 110 9.52 1.51 -4.44
C LYS A 110 8.49 2.31 -5.25
N ILE A 111 7.42 1.67 -5.73
CA ILE A 111 6.38 2.38 -6.48
C ILE A 111 5.57 3.31 -5.56
N LEU A 112 5.30 2.89 -4.32
CA LEU A 112 4.62 3.72 -3.32
C LEU A 112 5.40 5.02 -3.07
N ASN A 113 6.72 4.93 -2.85
CA ASN A 113 7.59 6.08 -2.71
C ASN A 113 7.66 6.94 -4.00
N LYS A 114 7.60 6.32 -5.18
CA LYS A 114 7.51 7.05 -6.46
C LYS A 114 6.22 7.86 -6.54
N ASN A 115 5.11 7.32 -6.05
CA ASN A 115 3.82 8.01 -6.01
C ASN A 115 3.76 9.12 -4.97
N ILE A 116 4.40 8.97 -3.81
CA ILE A 116 4.57 10.05 -2.83
C ILE A 116 5.30 11.23 -3.48
N LYS A 117 6.46 10.97 -4.10
CA LYS A 117 7.24 12.00 -4.80
C LYS A 117 6.47 12.66 -5.94
N LEU A 118 5.63 11.89 -6.64
CA LEU A 118 4.72 12.46 -7.64
C LEU A 118 3.79 13.47 -6.99
N GLN A 119 3.15 13.14 -5.85
CA GLN A 119 2.26 14.09 -5.17
C GLN A 119 2.99 15.33 -4.65
N GLU A 120 4.21 15.17 -4.11
CA GLU A 120 5.05 16.30 -3.68
C GLU A 120 5.45 17.23 -4.83
N SER A 121 5.53 16.70 -6.06
CA SER A 121 5.84 17.50 -7.26
C SER A 121 4.61 18.21 -7.85
N LEU A 122 3.41 17.80 -7.45
CA LEU A 122 2.17 18.48 -7.80
C LEU A 122 1.98 19.69 -6.87
N ASP A 123 1.23 20.69 -7.33
CA ASP A 123 1.03 21.97 -6.64
C ASP A 123 0.74 21.78 -5.12
N ASP A 124 1.49 22.49 -4.26
CA ASP A 124 1.40 22.41 -2.79
C ASP A 124 -0.03 22.60 -2.24
N SER A 125 -0.91 23.23 -3.02
CA SER A 125 -2.33 23.41 -2.66
C SER A 125 -3.16 22.12 -2.68
N ILE A 126 -2.61 21.02 -3.23
CA ILE A 126 -3.31 19.77 -3.45
C ILE A 126 -3.22 18.84 -2.25
N CYS A 127 -2.06 18.75 -1.58
CA CYS A 127 -1.85 17.86 -0.43
C CYS A 127 -1.86 18.64 0.88
N CYS A 128 -2.75 18.27 1.81
CA CYS A 128 -2.88 18.88 3.13
C CYS A 128 -2.06 18.14 4.21
N ALA A 129 -1.56 16.94 3.90
CA ALA A 129 -0.91 16.04 4.84
C ALA A 129 0.55 15.76 4.48
N GLU A 130 1.35 15.43 5.49
CA GLU A 130 2.61 14.72 5.30
C GLU A 130 2.32 13.26 4.89
N LEU A 131 2.90 12.82 3.78
CA LEU A 131 2.81 11.44 3.27
C LEU A 131 4.11 10.70 3.54
N LYS A 132 4.03 9.51 4.14
CA LYS A 132 5.17 8.63 4.39
C LYS A 132 4.88 7.21 3.92
N ALA A 133 5.93 6.53 3.46
CA ALA A 133 5.92 5.10 3.18
C ALA A 133 6.82 4.39 4.19
N GLU A 134 6.30 3.35 4.84
CA GLU A 134 7.04 2.56 5.83
C GLU A 134 6.87 1.06 5.56
N LYS A 135 7.92 0.28 5.87
CA LYS A 135 7.84 -1.17 5.73
C LYS A 135 7.07 -1.77 6.90
N LEU A 136 6.04 -2.56 6.60
CA LEU A 136 5.30 -3.32 7.59
C LEU A 136 4.85 -4.68 7.03
N GLU A 137 5.54 -5.72 7.45
CA GLU A 137 5.09 -7.10 7.35
C GLU A 137 4.15 -7.41 8.52
N TRP A 138 3.00 -7.97 8.21
CA TRP A 138 2.01 -8.25 9.26
C TRP A 138 2.49 -9.32 10.23
N GLY A 139 2.22 -9.06 11.52
CA GLY A 139 2.76 -9.89 12.61
C GLY A 139 4.22 -9.54 12.98
N ASN A 140 4.89 -8.66 12.25
CA ASN A 140 6.22 -8.18 12.59
C ASN A 140 6.16 -7.07 13.65
N SER A 141 6.19 -7.46 14.92
CA SER A 141 6.13 -6.52 16.05
C SER A 141 7.30 -5.52 16.09
N ALA A 142 8.47 -5.88 15.54
CA ALA A 142 9.62 -4.97 15.54
C ALA A 142 9.40 -3.79 14.59
N GLN A 143 8.91 -4.06 13.38
CA GLN A 143 8.54 -3.02 12.40
C GLN A 143 7.38 -2.16 12.90
N LEU A 144 6.33 -2.78 13.45
CA LEU A 144 5.22 -2.03 14.03
C LEU A 144 5.68 -1.10 15.17
N ASN A 145 6.51 -1.60 16.09
CA ASN A 145 7.04 -0.79 17.18
C ASN A 145 7.93 0.35 16.68
N HIS A 146 8.68 0.15 15.58
CA HIS A 146 9.47 1.22 14.96
C HIS A 146 8.56 2.36 14.49
N ILE A 147 7.49 2.05 13.77
CA ILE A 147 6.50 3.05 13.32
C ILE A 147 5.88 3.75 14.54
N LEU A 148 5.38 2.99 15.52
CA LEU A 148 4.73 3.57 16.71
C LEU A 148 5.67 4.45 17.56
N GLN A 149 6.98 4.21 17.55
CA GLN A 149 7.95 5.10 18.22
C GLN A 149 8.05 6.47 17.56
N GLN A 150 7.85 6.55 16.25
CA GLN A 150 7.81 7.82 15.51
C GLN A 150 6.45 8.54 15.67
N HIS A 151 5.40 7.79 16.00
CA HIS A 151 4.03 8.30 16.17
C HIS A 151 3.49 7.95 17.58
N PRO A 152 4.02 8.58 18.65
CA PRO A 152 3.70 8.20 20.04
C PRO A 152 2.23 8.44 20.43
N GLU A 153 1.54 9.37 19.76
CA GLU A 153 0.11 9.62 19.93
C GLU A 153 -0.77 8.58 19.21
N GLY A 154 -0.16 7.69 18.42
CA GLY A 154 -0.85 6.71 17.59
C GLY A 154 -1.52 7.32 16.36
N PHE A 155 -2.47 6.56 15.81
CA PHE A 155 -3.24 6.92 14.62
C PHE A 155 -4.73 6.97 14.99
N ASP A 156 -5.44 7.97 14.44
CA ASP A 156 -6.89 8.11 14.63
C ASP A 156 -7.66 7.06 13.82
N LEU A 157 -7.13 6.68 12.66
CA LEU A 157 -7.72 5.70 11.74
C LEU A 157 -6.69 4.71 11.23
N VAL A 158 -7.12 3.45 11.12
CA VAL A 158 -6.40 2.37 10.44
C VAL A 158 -7.22 1.97 9.22
N LEU A 159 -6.61 2.04 8.04
CA LEU A 159 -7.25 1.70 6.76
C LEU A 159 -6.57 0.48 6.13
N GLY A 160 -7.29 -0.18 5.23
CA GLY A 160 -6.77 -1.27 4.41
C GLY A 160 -7.83 -1.76 3.44
N ALA A 161 -7.48 -1.90 2.17
CA ALA A 161 -8.37 -2.34 1.10
C ALA A 161 -7.78 -3.55 0.37
N ASP A 162 -8.61 -4.57 0.09
CA ASP A 162 -8.20 -5.83 -0.58
C ASP A 162 -7.05 -6.58 0.09
N ILE A 163 -6.81 -6.29 1.37
CA ILE A 163 -5.71 -6.88 2.13
C ILE A 163 -6.03 -8.31 2.64
N TYR A 164 -7.28 -8.75 2.54
CA TYR A 164 -7.68 -10.12 2.89
C TYR A 164 -7.94 -10.94 1.63
N ILE A 165 -6.93 -11.72 1.21
CA ILE A 165 -7.11 -12.75 0.19
C ILE A 165 -7.33 -14.07 0.94
N LEU A 166 -8.49 -14.71 0.74
CA LEU A 166 -8.81 -16.07 1.19
C LEU A 166 -7.90 -17.08 0.47
N LEU A 167 -6.62 -17.11 0.83
CA LEU A 167 -5.79 -18.29 0.70
C LEU A 167 -5.92 -19.02 2.03
N ASP A 168 -6.22 -20.31 1.98
CA ASP A 168 -6.36 -21.20 3.13
C ASP A 168 -5.06 -21.17 3.96
N LEU A 169 -4.98 -20.25 4.91
CA LEU A 169 -3.83 -20.02 5.76
C LEU A 169 -4.21 -20.29 7.20
N SER A 170 -3.40 -21.15 7.81
CA SER A 170 -3.50 -21.58 9.20
C SER A 170 -3.76 -20.41 10.17
N PRO A 171 -4.49 -20.62 11.29
CA PRO A 171 -5.00 -19.57 12.19
C PRO A 171 -3.96 -18.61 12.80
N ASN A 172 -2.66 -18.83 12.61
CA ASN A 172 -1.61 -18.18 13.40
C ASN A 172 -1.09 -16.85 12.81
N ALA A 173 -1.43 -16.48 11.57
CA ALA A 173 -0.92 -15.26 10.95
C ALA A 173 -1.56 -13.97 11.49
N LEU A 174 -2.77 -14.03 12.08
CA LEU A 174 -3.52 -12.84 12.55
C LEU A 174 -3.57 -12.69 14.08
N ILE A 175 -3.24 -13.73 14.85
CA ILE A 175 -3.39 -13.73 16.31
C ILE A 175 -2.29 -12.91 17.03
N GLY A 176 -1.26 -12.44 16.30
CA GLY A 176 -0.27 -11.50 16.84
C GLY A 176 -0.81 -10.11 17.15
N THR A 177 -2.00 -9.76 16.67
CA THR A 177 -2.68 -8.50 17.01
C THR A 177 -3.96 -8.82 17.79
N ASN A 178 -3.95 -8.57 19.10
CA ASN A 178 -5.12 -8.69 19.97
C ASN A 178 -6.15 -7.58 19.66
N VAL A 179 -6.76 -7.64 18.48
CA VAL A 179 -8.03 -6.96 18.21
C VAL A 179 -9.03 -8.06 17.88
N LYS A 180 -9.81 -8.46 18.88
CA LYS A 180 -10.90 -9.40 18.66
C LYS A 180 -11.87 -8.78 17.66
N SER A 181 -12.08 -9.49 16.56
CA SER A 181 -13.03 -9.22 15.47
C SER A 181 -14.52 -9.14 15.92
N THR A 182 -14.81 -8.98 17.20
CA THR A 182 -16.15 -8.80 17.77
C THR A 182 -16.45 -7.37 18.21
N ASP A 183 -15.47 -6.46 18.21
CA ASP A 183 -15.67 -5.09 18.70
C ASP A 183 -15.93 -4.03 17.62
N LEU A 184 -15.99 -4.41 16.33
CA LEU A 184 -16.34 -3.46 15.26
C LEU A 184 -17.85 -3.29 15.01
N HIS A 185 -18.73 -3.95 15.78
CA HIS A 185 -20.19 -3.90 15.54
C HIS A 185 -21.06 -3.28 16.65
N LEU A 186 -20.51 -2.71 17.73
CA LEU A 186 -21.36 -2.23 18.86
C LEU A 186 -20.94 -0.92 19.55
N LYS A 187 -20.34 0.06 18.85
CA LYS A 187 -20.16 1.42 19.39
C LYS A 187 -20.67 2.57 18.51
N LEU A 188 -21.68 2.32 17.68
CA LEU A 188 -22.43 3.36 16.96
C LEU A 188 -23.87 3.58 17.44
N THR A 189 -24.27 3.03 18.58
CA THR A 189 -25.53 3.42 19.24
C THR A 189 -25.36 3.39 20.76
N SER A 190 -24.98 4.53 21.34
CA SER A 190 -25.24 4.90 22.74
C SER A 190 -25.00 6.40 22.89
N ASN A 191 -26.03 7.19 22.55
CA ASN A 191 -26.43 8.35 23.35
C ASN A 191 -27.55 7.88 24.26
#